data_AF-A0A3M1RBD1-F1
#
_entry.id   AF-A0A3M1RBD1-F1
#
_cell.length_a   1.000
_cell.length_b   1.000
_cell.length_c   1.000
_cell.angle_alpha   90.00
_cell.angle_beta   90.00
_cell.angle_gamma   90.00
#
_symmetry.space_group_name_H-M   'P 1'
#
loop_
_entity.id
_entity.type
_entity.pdbx_description
1 polymer ?
#
loop_
_entity_poly.entity_id
_entity_poly.type
_entity_poly.pdbx_seq_one_letter_code
_entity_poly.pdbx_strand_id
1 'polypeptide(L)'
;MPFPEEIERLKEDTIILAHNYQMPPIQDLADFVGDSLELCQRAARVDKPYILFCGVDFMAESAVMLNPDKTVLMPDLASKCPMAAMLPAEKVREAKAEHPDAAVVLYINTWVEARAESDVTCTSANAVKIVRALDEEKILFGPDANLAWHVARNVPEKEIIPLPHKGHCRVHVLFKKEHLLAARAEHPDAEVLVHPEC
;
A
#
# COMPACT_ATOMS: atom_id res chain seq x y z
N MET A 1 18.34 -20.40 -12.10
CA MET A 1 17.52 -20.49 -10.87
C MET A 1 17.37 -21.96 -10.52
N PRO A 2 17.47 -22.38 -9.25
CA PRO A 2 17.61 -23.81 -8.96
C PRO A 2 16.35 -24.68 -9.14
N PHE A 3 15.15 -24.14 -9.39
CA PHE A 3 13.91 -24.97 -9.51
C PHE A 3 12.86 -24.47 -10.54
N PRO A 4 13.20 -24.23 -11.82
CA PRO A 4 12.24 -23.65 -12.77
C PRO A 4 11.07 -24.61 -13.07
N GLU A 5 11.36 -25.89 -13.30
CA GLU A 5 10.35 -26.89 -13.69
C GLU A 5 9.32 -27.16 -12.58
N GLU A 6 9.76 -27.16 -11.32
CA GLU A 6 8.87 -27.37 -10.18
C GLU A 6 7.94 -26.18 -9.96
N ILE A 7 8.43 -24.96 -10.16
CA ILE A 7 7.62 -23.74 -10.08
C ILE A 7 6.59 -23.73 -11.21
N GLU A 8 6.99 -24.05 -12.44
CA GLU A 8 6.05 -24.12 -13.57
C GLU A 8 4.95 -25.16 -13.35
N ARG A 9 5.26 -26.32 -12.77
CA ARG A 9 4.24 -27.30 -12.37
C ARG A 9 3.28 -26.75 -11.31
N LEU A 10 3.80 -26.09 -10.28
CA LEU A 10 2.95 -25.49 -9.23
C LEU A 10 2.06 -24.36 -9.76
N LYS A 11 2.49 -23.68 -10.83
CA LYS A 11 1.73 -22.65 -11.52
C LYS A 11 0.53 -23.19 -12.31
N GLU A 12 0.29 -24.50 -12.41
CA GLU A 12 -0.95 -25.02 -12.98
C GLU A 12 -2.17 -24.57 -12.13
N ASP A 13 -2.08 -24.74 -10.80
CA ASP A 13 -3.16 -24.40 -9.85
C ASP A 13 -2.86 -23.16 -9.00
N THR A 14 -1.67 -22.56 -9.15
CA THR A 14 -1.24 -21.36 -8.39
C THR A 14 -1.02 -20.17 -9.30
N ILE A 15 -1.48 -18.98 -8.88
CA ILE A 15 -1.03 -17.71 -9.46
C ILE A 15 0.03 -17.09 -8.56
N ILE A 16 1.10 -16.56 -9.14
CA ILE A 16 2.14 -15.82 -8.43
C ILE A 16 1.95 -14.33 -8.69
N LEU A 17 1.66 -13.57 -7.63
CA LEU A 17 1.52 -12.12 -7.66
C LEU A 17 2.72 -11.50 -6.96
N ALA A 18 3.46 -10.62 -7.63
CA ALA A 18 4.65 -9.98 -7.06
C ALA A 18 4.53 -8.45 -7.04
N HIS A 19 4.93 -7.85 -5.92
CA HIS A 19 5.06 -6.40 -5.84
C HIS A 19 6.30 -5.90 -6.60
N ASN A 20 6.23 -4.67 -7.14
CA ASN A 20 7.33 -3.99 -7.83
C ASN A 20 8.66 -3.93 -7.06
N TYR A 21 8.62 -4.09 -5.72
CA TYR A 21 9.81 -4.07 -4.87
C TYR A 21 10.43 -5.47 -4.63
N GLN A 22 9.87 -6.53 -5.23
CA GLN A 22 10.47 -7.85 -5.16
C GLN A 22 11.79 -7.90 -5.92
N MET A 23 12.66 -8.85 -5.56
CA MET A 23 13.92 -9.06 -6.28
C MET A 23 13.64 -9.45 -7.75
N PRO A 24 14.46 -9.02 -8.73
CA PRO A 24 14.23 -9.33 -10.14
C PRO A 24 13.94 -10.81 -10.44
N PRO A 25 14.65 -11.78 -9.85
CA PRO A 25 14.36 -13.20 -10.10
C PRO A 25 12.96 -13.64 -9.63
N ILE A 26 12.36 -12.97 -8.64
CA ILE A 26 10.98 -13.23 -8.21
C ILE A 26 9.99 -12.57 -9.17
N GLN A 27 10.30 -11.38 -9.67
CA GLN A 27 9.49 -10.69 -10.68
C GLN A 27 9.43 -11.52 -11.98
N ASP A 28 10.55 -12.08 -12.43
CA ASP A 28 10.64 -12.90 -13.64
C ASP A 28 9.77 -14.17 -13.57
N LEU A 29 9.53 -14.70 -12.36
CA LEU A 29 8.68 -15.87 -12.14
C LEU A 29 7.18 -15.54 -12.03
N ALA A 30 6.86 -14.30 -11.66
CA ALA A 30 5.51 -13.91 -11.32
C ALA A 30 4.60 -13.91 -12.55
N ASP A 31 3.34 -14.32 -12.37
CA ASP A 31 2.32 -14.22 -13.42
C ASP A 31 1.86 -12.77 -13.61
N PHE A 32 2.05 -11.94 -12.58
CA PHE A 32 1.74 -10.52 -12.61
C PHE A 32 2.64 -9.77 -11.63
N VAL A 33 3.19 -8.64 -12.11
CA VAL A 33 3.98 -7.70 -11.31
C VAL A 33 3.27 -6.35 -11.35
N GLY A 34 3.12 -5.71 -10.19
CA GLY A 34 2.45 -4.40 -10.12
C GLY A 34 2.53 -3.74 -8.76
N ASP A 35 1.86 -2.59 -8.65
CA ASP A 35 1.68 -1.87 -7.39
C ASP A 35 0.57 -2.47 -6.51
N SER A 36 0.37 -1.92 -5.31
CA SER A 36 -0.66 -2.40 -4.38
C SER A 36 -2.08 -2.42 -4.96
N LEU A 37 -2.45 -1.42 -5.78
CA LEU A 37 -3.79 -1.32 -6.36
C LEU A 37 -3.98 -2.37 -7.46
N GLU A 38 -3.01 -2.44 -8.37
CA GLU A 38 -3.02 -3.39 -9.47
C GLU A 38 -3.06 -4.83 -8.96
N LEU A 39 -2.27 -5.15 -7.93
CA LEU A 39 -2.27 -6.48 -7.32
C LEU A 39 -3.62 -6.81 -6.67
N CYS A 40 -4.25 -5.87 -5.96
CA CYS A 40 -5.59 -6.07 -5.40
C CYS A 40 -6.63 -6.34 -6.51
N GLN A 41 -6.61 -5.52 -7.57
CA GLN A 41 -7.52 -5.69 -8.71
C GLN A 41 -7.28 -7.01 -9.44
N ARG A 42 -6.02 -7.43 -9.57
CA ARG A 42 -5.65 -8.71 -10.18
C ARG A 42 -6.09 -9.88 -9.32
N ALA A 43 -5.87 -9.81 -8.00
CA ALA A 43 -6.26 -10.83 -7.04
C ALA A 43 -7.77 -11.09 -7.06
N ALA A 44 -8.60 -10.06 -7.21
CA ALA A 44 -10.06 -10.19 -7.28
C ALA A 44 -10.57 -10.93 -8.54
N ARG A 45 -9.72 -11.11 -9.56
CA ARG A 45 -10.05 -11.73 -10.86
C ARG A 45 -9.28 -13.04 -11.10
N VAL A 46 -8.72 -13.63 -10.05
CA VAL A 46 -8.02 -14.91 -10.16
C VAL A 46 -9.04 -16.03 -10.28
N ASP A 47 -8.80 -17.05 -11.10
CA ASP A 47 -9.64 -18.25 -11.13
C ASP A 47 -8.97 -19.45 -10.44
N LYS A 48 -7.64 -19.39 -10.26
CA LYS A 48 -6.84 -20.43 -9.62
C LYS A 48 -7.14 -20.56 -8.12
N PRO A 49 -7.10 -21.78 -7.55
CA PRO A 49 -7.39 -22.01 -6.13
C PRO A 49 -6.33 -21.46 -5.17
N TYR A 50 -5.08 -21.33 -5.64
CA TYR A 50 -3.96 -20.83 -4.83
C TYR A 50 -3.43 -19.49 -5.35
N ILE A 51 -3.17 -18.57 -4.43
CA ILE A 51 -2.50 -17.28 -4.70
C ILE A 51 -1.22 -17.25 -3.88
N LEU A 52 -0.06 -17.35 -4.53
CA LEU A 52 1.23 -17.09 -3.91
C LEU A 52 1.52 -15.58 -3.98
N PHE A 53 1.40 -14.90 -2.86
CA PHE A 53 1.57 -13.45 -2.77
C PHE A 53 3.01 -13.10 -2.34
N CYS A 54 3.82 -12.67 -3.31
CA CYS A 54 5.19 -12.21 -3.12
C CYS A 54 5.18 -10.71 -2.78
N GLY A 55 4.82 -10.40 -1.55
CA GLY A 55 4.70 -9.04 -1.02
C GLY A 55 4.83 -9.03 0.50
N VAL A 56 4.13 -8.09 1.14
CA VAL A 56 4.05 -7.99 2.60
C VAL A 56 2.66 -8.36 3.11
N ASP A 57 2.57 -8.62 4.41
CA ASP A 57 1.39 -9.06 5.16
C ASP A 57 0.07 -8.40 4.73
N PHE A 58 -0.05 -7.07 4.83
CA PHE A 58 -1.32 -6.38 4.54
C PHE A 58 -1.79 -6.57 3.09
N MET A 59 -0.88 -6.79 2.14
CA MET A 59 -1.22 -7.03 0.74
C MET A 59 -1.81 -8.43 0.57
N ALA A 60 -1.18 -9.44 1.20
CA ALA A 60 -1.70 -10.80 1.22
C ALA A 60 -3.06 -10.88 1.94
N GLU A 61 -3.22 -10.17 3.06
CA GLU A 61 -4.51 -10.05 3.75
C GLU A 61 -5.59 -9.44 2.83
N SER A 62 -5.23 -8.46 2.00
CA SER A 62 -6.15 -7.90 1.00
C SER A 62 -6.56 -8.94 -0.04
N ALA A 63 -5.63 -9.79 -0.47
CA ALA A 63 -5.94 -10.89 -1.38
C ALA A 63 -6.88 -11.92 -0.73
N VAL A 64 -6.70 -12.23 0.56
CA VAL A 64 -7.62 -13.10 1.33
C VAL A 64 -9.01 -12.47 1.40
N MET A 65 -9.10 -11.19 1.76
CA MET A 65 -10.37 -10.47 1.86
C MET A 65 -11.16 -10.48 0.54
N LEU A 66 -10.46 -10.37 -0.59
CA LEU A 66 -11.06 -10.39 -1.92
C LEU A 66 -11.34 -11.82 -2.44
N ASN A 67 -10.81 -12.85 -1.79
CA ASN A 67 -10.90 -14.24 -2.22
C ASN A 67 -11.11 -15.20 -1.03
N PRO A 68 -12.25 -15.10 -0.32
CA PRO A 68 -12.49 -15.87 0.91
C PRO A 68 -12.46 -17.39 0.72
N ASP A 69 -12.76 -17.87 -0.49
CA ASP A 69 -12.80 -19.30 -0.81
C ASP A 69 -11.47 -19.85 -1.36
N LYS A 70 -10.42 -19.03 -1.44
CA LYS A 70 -9.11 -19.41 -1.98
C LYS A 70 -8.04 -19.46 -0.90
N THR A 71 -6.98 -20.22 -1.17
CA THR A 71 -5.82 -20.26 -0.28
C THR A 71 -4.78 -19.24 -0.73
N VAL A 72 -4.54 -18.22 0.10
CA VAL A 72 -3.46 -17.25 -0.11
C VAL A 72 -2.25 -17.66 0.71
N LEU A 73 -1.10 -17.75 0.05
CA LEU A 73 0.18 -18.16 0.62
C LEU A 73 1.17 -16.99 0.57
N MET A 74 1.98 -16.88 1.61
CA MET A 74 3.16 -16.01 1.62
C MET A 74 4.42 -16.86 1.74
N PRO A 75 5.48 -16.59 0.97
CA PRO A 75 6.76 -17.28 1.12
C PRO A 75 7.37 -17.11 2.52
N ASP A 76 7.16 -15.95 3.14
CA ASP A 76 7.67 -15.61 4.46
C ASP A 76 6.68 -14.71 5.23
N LEU A 77 6.14 -15.23 6.34
CA LEU A 77 5.21 -14.51 7.21
C LEU A 77 5.87 -13.38 8.02
N ALA A 78 7.22 -13.31 8.03
CA ALA A 78 7.96 -12.19 8.60
C ALA A 78 8.04 -10.97 7.65
N SER A 79 7.61 -11.12 6.38
CA SER A 79 7.53 -10.01 5.41
C SER A 79 6.39 -9.06 5.77
N LYS A 80 6.70 -8.06 6.59
CA LYS A 80 5.71 -7.12 7.14
C LYS A 80 6.02 -5.68 6.77
N CYS A 81 4.98 -4.83 6.78
CA CYS A 81 5.14 -3.39 6.67
C CYS A 81 5.18 -2.72 8.06
N PRO A 82 6.32 -2.17 8.50
CA PRO A 82 6.38 -1.48 9.80
C PRO A 82 5.45 -0.26 9.87
N MET A 83 5.19 0.40 8.75
CA MET A 83 4.30 1.55 8.68
C MET A 83 2.83 1.15 8.90
N ALA A 84 2.40 0.00 8.36
CA ALA A 84 1.05 -0.52 8.61
C ALA A 84 0.81 -0.80 10.09
N ALA A 85 1.83 -1.32 10.79
CA ALA A 85 1.78 -1.57 12.22
C ALA A 85 1.72 -0.29 13.08
N MET A 86 2.00 0.89 12.51
CA MET A 86 1.90 2.17 13.24
C MET A 86 0.46 2.59 13.51
N LEU A 87 -0.53 1.98 12.84
CA LEU A 87 -1.94 2.31 12.97
C LEU A 87 -2.80 1.05 13.21
N PRO A 88 -2.87 0.54 14.44
CA PRO A 88 -3.78 -0.54 14.79
C PRO A 88 -5.24 -0.04 14.82
N ALA A 89 -6.20 -0.96 14.68
CA ALA A 89 -7.63 -0.64 14.62
C ALA A 89 -8.15 0.14 15.85
N GLU A 90 -7.59 -0.14 17.03
CA GLU A 90 -7.92 0.59 18.26
C GLU A 90 -7.68 2.10 18.11
N LYS A 91 -6.56 2.49 17.51
CA LYS A 91 -6.22 3.90 17.30
C LYS A 91 -7.13 4.58 16.28
N VAL A 92 -7.65 3.83 15.31
CA VAL A 92 -8.67 4.33 14.39
C VAL A 92 -9.98 4.59 15.14
N ARG A 93 -10.42 3.65 16.00
CA ARG A 93 -11.63 3.83 16.81
C ARG A 93 -11.53 5.01 17.79
N GLU A 94 -10.38 5.18 18.44
CA GLU A 94 -10.12 6.35 19.30
C GLU A 94 -10.26 7.66 18.51
N ALA A 95 -9.60 7.77 17.36
CA ALA A 95 -9.65 8.97 16.53
C ALA A 95 -11.06 9.26 16.00
N LYS A 96 -11.85 8.23 15.64
CA LYS A 96 -13.26 8.39 15.25
C LYS A 96 -14.11 8.95 16.39
N ALA A 97 -13.85 8.54 17.62
CA ALA A 97 -14.58 9.06 18.78
C ALA A 97 -14.23 10.53 19.07
N GLU A 98 -12.98 10.94 18.81
CA GLU A 98 -12.51 12.33 18.94
C GLU A 98 -13.00 13.24 17.79
N HIS A 99 -13.18 12.67 16.59
CA HIS A 99 -13.60 13.37 15.38
C HIS A 99 -14.81 12.70 14.72
N PRO A 100 -16.00 12.73 15.36
CA PRO A 100 -17.19 12.03 14.85
C PRO A 100 -17.75 12.63 13.56
N ASP A 101 -17.31 13.84 13.18
CA ASP A 101 -17.65 14.55 11.95
C ASP A 101 -16.68 14.26 10.78
N ALA A 102 -15.59 13.52 11.02
CA ALA A 102 -14.57 13.24 10.02
C ALA A 102 -14.81 11.90 9.31
N ALA A 103 -14.62 11.88 7.99
CA ALA A 103 -14.48 10.62 7.26
C ALA A 103 -13.10 10.00 7.52
N VAL A 104 -13.03 8.67 7.60
CA VAL A 104 -11.81 7.91 7.81
C VAL A 104 -11.34 7.31 6.48
N VAL A 105 -10.20 7.80 6.00
CA VAL A 105 -9.56 7.32 4.78
C VAL A 105 -8.26 6.62 5.13
N LEU A 106 -8.22 5.30 4.96
CA LEU A 106 -7.01 4.52 5.22
C LEU A 106 -6.29 4.11 3.95
N TYR A 107 -5.01 4.44 3.88
CA TYR A 107 -4.09 3.91 2.89
C TYR A 107 -4.03 2.38 3.03
N ILE A 108 -3.98 1.68 1.90
CA ILE A 108 -3.96 0.22 1.82
C ILE A 108 -2.85 -0.41 2.67
N ASN A 109 -1.78 0.35 2.95
CA ASN A 109 -0.68 -0.03 3.84
C ASN A 109 -1.11 0.01 5.32
N THR A 110 -2.19 -0.68 5.65
CA THR A 110 -2.80 -0.87 6.97
C THR A 110 -3.34 -2.30 7.07
N TRP A 111 -3.37 -2.86 8.28
CA TRP A 111 -3.99 -4.17 8.50
C TRP A 111 -5.49 -4.16 8.19
N VAL A 112 -6.03 -5.31 7.78
CA VAL A 112 -7.47 -5.42 7.45
C VAL A 112 -8.37 -4.99 8.61
N GLU A 113 -7.98 -5.29 9.85
CA GLU A 113 -8.72 -4.87 11.04
C GLU A 113 -8.83 -3.34 11.19
N ALA A 114 -7.80 -2.58 10.80
CA ALA A 114 -7.87 -1.12 10.82
C ALA A 114 -8.73 -0.60 9.67
N ARG A 115 -8.63 -1.23 8.49
CA ARG A 115 -9.48 -0.92 7.32
C ARG A 115 -10.96 -1.18 7.57
N ALA A 116 -11.29 -2.17 8.38
CA ALA A 116 -12.69 -2.42 8.79
C ALA A 116 -13.31 -1.24 9.55
N GLU A 117 -12.49 -0.35 10.12
CA GLU A 117 -12.94 0.87 10.80
C GLU A 117 -12.99 2.10 9.87
N SER A 118 -12.51 1.99 8.63
CA SER A 118 -12.46 3.08 7.65
C SER A 118 -13.75 3.19 6.84
N ASP A 119 -14.07 4.40 6.39
CA ASP A 119 -15.18 4.62 5.44
C ASP A 119 -14.75 4.26 4.02
N VAL A 120 -13.49 4.53 3.69
CA VAL A 120 -12.91 4.17 2.39
C VAL A 120 -11.41 3.93 2.48
N THR A 121 -10.91 3.03 1.63
CA THR A 121 -9.47 2.80 1.49
C THR A 121 -8.92 3.45 0.24
N CYS A 122 -7.66 3.88 0.26
CA CYS A 122 -6.97 4.44 -0.91
C CYS A 122 -5.59 3.81 -1.14
N THR A 123 -4.98 4.15 -2.27
CA THR A 123 -3.55 3.93 -2.56
C THR A 123 -2.87 5.27 -2.86
N SER A 124 -1.53 5.31 -2.92
CA SER A 124 -0.81 6.52 -3.32
C SER A 124 -1.25 7.03 -4.71
N ALA A 125 -1.67 6.14 -5.60
CA ALA A 125 -2.15 6.47 -6.94
C ALA A 125 -3.54 7.16 -6.98
N ASN A 126 -4.39 6.98 -5.96
CA ASN A 126 -5.76 7.48 -5.99
C ASN A 126 -6.21 8.28 -4.76
N ALA A 127 -5.36 8.45 -3.74
CA ALA A 127 -5.70 9.11 -2.48
C ALA A 127 -6.32 10.50 -2.68
N VAL A 128 -5.71 11.35 -3.52
CA VAL A 128 -6.22 12.70 -3.84
C VAL A 128 -7.63 12.63 -4.45
N LYS A 129 -7.86 11.69 -5.36
CA LYS A 129 -9.16 11.53 -6.04
C LYS A 129 -10.24 11.06 -5.06
N ILE A 130 -9.91 10.08 -4.22
CA ILE A 130 -10.83 9.55 -3.20
C ILE A 130 -11.22 10.65 -2.22
N VAL A 131 -10.23 11.33 -1.64
CA VAL A 131 -10.46 12.36 -0.64
C VAL A 131 -11.28 13.52 -1.19
N ARG A 132 -10.99 13.98 -2.42
CA ARG A 132 -11.76 15.05 -3.08
C ARG A 132 -13.22 14.68 -3.33
N ALA A 133 -13.53 13.39 -3.50
CA ALA A 133 -14.88 12.93 -3.82
C ALA A 133 -15.79 12.74 -2.59
N LEU A 134 -15.23 12.77 -1.38
CA LEU A 134 -16.00 12.68 -0.14
C LEU A 134 -16.76 13.99 0.13
N ASP A 135 -17.90 13.91 0.83
CA ASP A 135 -18.68 15.09 1.20
C ASP A 135 -18.12 15.77 2.45
N GLU A 136 -17.43 15.02 3.30
CA GLU A 136 -16.87 15.48 4.58
C GLU A 136 -15.71 16.46 4.38
N GLU A 137 -15.73 17.58 5.09
CA GLU A 137 -14.64 18.57 5.05
C GLU A 137 -13.41 18.11 5.85
N LYS A 138 -13.63 17.35 6.93
CA LYS A 138 -12.57 16.82 7.79
C LYS A 138 -12.31 15.35 7.49
N ILE A 139 -11.04 15.00 7.34
CA ILE A 139 -10.59 13.66 6.96
C ILE A 139 -9.52 13.16 7.93
N LEU A 140 -9.79 12.04 8.60
CA LEU A 140 -8.75 11.25 9.27
C LEU A 140 -8.03 10.41 8.22
N PHE A 141 -6.74 10.63 8.03
CA PHE A 141 -5.95 9.98 6.97
C PHE A 141 -4.75 9.24 7.54
N GLY A 142 -4.56 7.97 7.19
CA GLY A 142 -3.47 7.17 7.77
C GLY A 142 -2.99 6.01 6.89
N PRO A 143 -1.82 5.40 7.19
CA PRO A 143 -0.93 5.73 8.29
C PRO A 143 0.18 6.71 7.91
N ASP A 144 0.34 7.04 6.62
CA ASP A 144 1.49 7.80 6.15
C ASP A 144 1.23 9.31 6.19
N ALA A 145 1.95 10.02 7.05
CA ALA A 145 1.82 11.47 7.22
C ALA A 145 2.35 12.26 6.02
N ASN A 146 3.30 11.71 5.25
CA ASN A 146 3.81 12.32 4.03
C ASN A 146 2.75 12.28 2.92
N LEU A 147 2.10 11.14 2.71
CA LEU A 147 0.96 11.02 1.81
C LEU A 147 -0.22 11.89 2.29
N ALA A 148 -0.49 11.96 3.60
CA ALA A 148 -1.49 12.86 4.16
C ALA A 148 -1.19 14.32 3.79
N TRP A 149 0.08 14.75 3.93
CA TRP A 149 0.54 16.08 3.53
C TRP A 149 0.40 16.31 2.02
N HIS A 150 0.76 15.32 1.21
CA HIS A 150 0.59 15.37 -0.25
C HIS A 150 -0.88 15.53 -0.63
N VAL A 151 -1.80 14.80 0.01
CA VAL A 151 -3.23 14.93 -0.18
C VAL A 151 -3.72 16.32 0.22
N ALA A 152 -3.36 16.81 1.41
CA ALA A 152 -3.75 18.13 1.89
C ALA A 152 -3.33 19.25 0.93
N ARG A 153 -2.13 19.14 0.34
CA ARG A 153 -1.65 20.11 -0.65
C ARG A 153 -2.45 20.12 -1.95
N ASN A 154 -3.02 18.98 -2.34
CA ASN A 154 -3.79 18.82 -3.58
C ASN A 154 -5.30 19.00 -3.38
N VAL A 155 -5.78 19.01 -2.14
CA VAL A 155 -7.19 19.18 -1.79
C VAL A 155 -7.32 20.22 -0.67
N PRO A 156 -6.88 21.48 -0.91
CA PRO A 156 -6.77 22.52 0.12
C PRO A 156 -8.11 22.94 0.74
N GLU A 157 -9.23 22.56 0.12
CA GLU A 157 -10.58 22.74 0.61
C GLU A 157 -10.97 21.77 1.75
N LYS A 158 -10.13 20.76 2.05
CA LYS A 158 -10.37 19.77 3.12
C LYS A 158 -9.32 19.85 4.24
N GLU A 159 -9.75 19.61 5.47
CA GLU A 159 -8.88 19.46 6.63
C GLU A 159 -8.41 18.00 6.74
N ILE A 160 -7.12 17.75 6.47
CA ILE A 160 -6.53 16.41 6.57
C ILE A 160 -5.79 16.26 7.90
N ILE A 161 -6.24 15.32 8.72
CA ILE A 161 -5.66 15.00 10.02
C ILE A 161 -4.89 13.67 9.90
N PRO A 162 -3.53 13.70 9.96
CA PRO A 162 -2.73 12.49 9.83
C PRO A 162 -2.83 11.60 11.07
N LEU A 163 -3.05 10.31 10.84
CA LEU A 163 -3.24 9.30 11.87
C LEU A 163 -2.32 8.09 11.61
N PRO A 164 -1.30 7.83 12.44
CA PRO A 164 -0.79 8.70 13.49
C PRO A 164 -0.04 9.90 12.90
N HIS A 165 0.07 10.99 13.66
CA HIS A 165 0.76 12.22 13.25
C HIS A 165 2.19 12.01 12.72
N LYS A 166 2.89 10.97 13.17
CA LYS A 166 4.27 10.65 12.77
C LYS A 166 4.38 9.33 11.99
N GLY A 167 3.28 8.80 11.48
CA GLY A 167 3.36 7.59 10.68
C GLY A 167 4.09 7.86 9.38
N HIS A 168 5.02 6.98 9.01
CA HIS A 168 5.89 7.18 7.86
C HIS A 168 6.49 5.87 7.36
N CYS A 169 6.84 5.85 6.08
CA CYS A 169 7.63 4.76 5.52
C CYS A 169 9.12 4.97 5.79
N ARG A 170 9.74 4.08 6.56
CA ARG A 170 11.18 4.10 6.87
C ARG A 170 12.05 4.19 5.61
N VAL A 171 11.63 3.58 4.50
CA VAL A 171 12.41 3.56 3.25
C VAL A 171 12.41 4.96 2.61
N HIS A 172 11.24 5.58 2.50
CA HIS A 172 11.09 6.84 1.78
C HIS A 172 11.68 8.03 2.55
N VAL A 173 11.66 8.01 3.88
CA VAL A 173 12.30 9.08 4.70
C VAL A 173 13.83 9.08 4.64
N LEU A 174 14.47 8.08 4.01
CA LEU A 174 15.91 8.08 3.76
C LEU A 174 16.32 9.00 2.60
N PHE A 175 15.39 9.35 1.71
CA PHE A 175 15.65 10.26 0.62
C PHE A 175 15.61 11.70 1.11
N LYS A 176 16.78 12.35 1.16
CA LYS A 176 16.91 13.73 1.59
C LYS A 176 17.09 14.66 0.41
N LYS A 177 16.82 15.95 0.62
CA LYS A 177 17.02 17.02 -0.36
C LYS A 177 18.44 17.00 -0.95
N GLU A 178 19.44 16.70 -0.14
CA GLU A 178 20.84 16.66 -0.56
C GLU A 178 21.10 15.56 -1.61
N HIS A 179 20.44 14.40 -1.50
CA HIS A 179 20.54 13.34 -2.49
C HIS A 179 19.97 13.78 -3.85
N LEU A 180 18.84 14.49 -3.82
CA LEU A 180 18.23 15.07 -5.01
C LEU A 180 19.12 16.11 -5.68
N LEU A 181 19.71 17.02 -4.89
CA LEU A 181 20.61 18.04 -5.42
C LEU A 181 21.87 17.44 -6.05
N ALA A 182 22.43 16.39 -5.44
CA ALA A 182 23.57 15.66 -6.00
C ALA A 182 23.19 14.96 -7.32
N ALA A 183 22.05 14.25 -7.36
CA ALA A 183 21.58 13.57 -8.56
C ALA A 183 21.29 14.55 -9.71
N ARG A 184 20.73 15.73 -9.41
CA ARG A 184 20.51 16.81 -10.40
C ARG A 184 21.81 17.40 -10.94
N ALA A 185 22.87 17.47 -10.14
CA ALA A 185 24.17 17.93 -10.61
C ALA A 185 24.83 16.92 -11.55
N GLU A 186 24.68 15.63 -11.27
CA GLU A 186 25.22 14.53 -12.10
C GLU A 186 24.39 14.29 -13.37
N HIS A 187 23.07 14.46 -13.30
CA HIS A 187 22.12 14.24 -14.38
C HIS A 187 21.20 15.46 -14.56
N PRO A 188 21.70 16.56 -15.14
CA PRO A 188 20.97 17.83 -15.21
C PRO A 188 19.67 17.75 -16.00
N ASP A 189 19.65 16.94 -17.07
CA ASP A 189 18.51 16.80 -17.97
C ASP A 189 17.53 15.70 -17.54
N ALA A 190 17.84 14.93 -16.49
CA ALA A 190 16.97 13.85 -16.03
C ALA A 190 15.71 14.40 -15.35
N GLU A 191 14.56 13.80 -15.63
CA GLU A 191 13.37 14.03 -14.83
C GLU A 191 13.49 13.36 -13.46
N VAL A 192 12.79 13.91 -12.46
CA VAL A 192 12.81 13.38 -11.09
C VAL A 192 11.41 12.91 -10.74
N LEU A 193 11.31 11.61 -10.49
CA LEU A 193 10.11 10.96 -10.00
C LEU A 193 10.33 10.63 -8.52
N VAL A 194 9.41 11.06 -7.67
CA VAL A 194 9.43 10.77 -6.23
C VAL A 194 8.09 10.18 -5.81
N HIS A 195 8.12 9.20 -4.91
CA HIS A 195 6.91 8.65 -4.32
C HIS A 195 6.33 9.65 -3.32
N PRO A 196 4.99 9.78 -3.17
CA PRO A 196 4.38 10.70 -2.21
C PRO A 196 4.57 10.31 -0.74
N GLU A 197 5.23 9.18 -0.46
CA GLU A 197 5.69 8.81 0.88
C GLU A 197 7.03 9.51 1.26
N CYS A 198 7.68 10.22 0.32
CA CYS A 198 8.92 10.98 0.55
C CYS A 198 8.67 12.32 1.25
#